data_AF-A0A3L6ZP41-F1
#
_entry.id   AF-A0A3L6ZP41-F1
#
_cell.length_a   1.000
_cell.length_b   1.000
_cell.length_c   1.000
_cell.angle_alpha   90.00
_cell.angle_beta   90.00
_cell.angle_gamma   90.00
#
_symmetry.space_group_name_H-M   'P 1'
#
loop_
_entity.id
_entity.type
_entity.pdbx_description
1 polymer ?
#
loop_
_entity_poly.entity_id
_entity_poly.type
_entity_poly.pdbx_seq_one_letter_code
_entity_poly.pdbx_strand_id
1 'polypeptide(L)'
;MSKVPAVLLSSVLVLAGLTACSTAPATSASDCEPVVQGGSTSTAVRVSSDLAEEPDAHFSAPLDGTVTERTVAVAGDGPVVTEDTLPSVTFSIYDGTTGDEVVSTGIDAPTLATALAAQAPVIDDALQCATGGSRLVVTLGGEDAAPLAQAFAGYGVAADSTIVVAIDVHDVLPRVASGSPQAVFASGLPAVVQDAEGTPGINIPSTPAPSTLRVAELIAGDGAPVDTDRPVLVNAMIVLWDDGQIVSSSWQDNTPSLLDVSSIAADDAMGQTFTTMLSDRTAGSRVVAVVPPENGYGAEGAGQIPGGATQIIVLDVLGNLGDGQ
;
A
#
# COMPACT_ATOMS: atom_id res chain seq x y z
N MET A 1 -30.32 -59.09 -57.61
CA MET A 1 -30.61 -57.64 -57.51
C MET A 1 -31.67 -57.54 -56.42
N SER A 2 -31.52 -56.92 -55.25
CA SER A 2 -30.70 -55.84 -54.74
C SER A 2 -30.38 -56.14 -53.26
N LYS A 3 -29.19 -55.75 -52.77
CA LYS A 3 -28.78 -55.83 -51.36
C LYS A 3 -28.86 -54.42 -50.77
N VAL A 4 -29.42 -54.28 -49.57
CA VAL A 4 -29.31 -53.08 -48.73
C VAL A 4 -28.58 -53.47 -47.45
N PRO A 5 -27.51 -52.75 -47.04
CA PRO A 5 -27.04 -52.78 -45.66
C PRO A 5 -27.27 -51.43 -44.96
N ALA A 6 -27.70 -51.52 -43.70
CA ALA A 6 -27.91 -50.41 -42.79
C ALA A 6 -26.58 -49.85 -42.27
N VAL A 7 -26.50 -48.53 -42.16
CA VAL A 7 -25.36 -47.77 -41.61
C VAL A 7 -25.67 -47.40 -40.16
N LEU A 8 -24.79 -47.76 -39.23
CA LEU A 8 -24.77 -47.29 -37.84
C LEU A 8 -23.67 -46.21 -37.73
N LEU A 9 -24.05 -44.95 -37.50
CA LEU A 9 -23.13 -43.88 -37.11
C LEU A 9 -22.91 -43.94 -35.60
N SER A 10 -21.64 -44.04 -35.19
CA SER A 10 -21.19 -43.87 -33.81
C SER A 10 -20.44 -42.54 -33.71
N SER A 11 -21.05 -41.58 -33.02
CA SER A 11 -20.45 -40.27 -32.73
C SER A 11 -19.74 -40.34 -31.37
N VAL A 12 -18.41 -40.26 -31.38
CA VAL A 12 -17.58 -40.13 -30.16
C VAL A 12 -17.50 -38.64 -29.82
N LEU A 13 -18.07 -38.25 -28.68
CA LEU A 13 -18.02 -36.91 -28.12
C LEU A 13 -16.82 -36.84 -27.15
N VAL A 14 -15.75 -36.14 -27.53
CA VAL A 14 -14.61 -35.86 -26.65
C VAL A 14 -14.93 -34.57 -25.88
N LEU A 15 -15.22 -34.69 -24.58
CA LEU A 15 -15.29 -33.55 -23.67
C LEU A 15 -13.87 -33.18 -23.22
N ALA A 16 -13.35 -32.07 -23.75
CA ALA A 16 -12.21 -31.39 -23.16
C ALA A 16 -12.69 -30.64 -21.90
N GLY A 17 -12.21 -31.07 -20.73
CA GLY A 17 -12.41 -30.34 -19.49
C GLY A 17 -11.53 -29.09 -19.48
N LEU A 18 -12.13 -27.92 -19.72
CA LEU A 18 -11.50 -26.64 -19.42
C LEU A 18 -11.64 -26.41 -17.90
N THR A 19 -10.56 -26.61 -17.17
CA THR A 19 -10.36 -26.02 -15.84
C THR A 19 -10.15 -24.52 -16.02
N ALA A 20 -11.17 -23.73 -15.74
CA ALA A 20 -11.09 -22.28 -15.71
C ALA A 20 -10.34 -21.85 -14.43
N CYS A 21 -9.04 -21.58 -14.55
CA CYS A 21 -8.36 -20.70 -13.60
C CYS A 21 -8.77 -19.27 -13.96
N SER A 22 -9.66 -18.67 -13.19
CA SER A 22 -9.97 -17.24 -13.29
C SER A 22 -8.85 -16.44 -12.63
N THR A 23 -7.76 -16.23 -13.35
CA THR A 23 -6.84 -15.13 -13.07
C THR A 23 -7.55 -13.84 -13.49
N ALA A 24 -7.82 -12.94 -12.56
CA ALA A 24 -8.26 -11.59 -12.90
C ALA A 24 -7.26 -10.98 -13.90
N PRO A 25 -7.72 -10.24 -14.93
CA PRO A 25 -6.81 -9.57 -15.85
C PRO A 25 -5.95 -8.58 -15.07
N ALA A 26 -4.63 -8.74 -15.13
CA ALA A 26 -3.70 -7.73 -14.64
C ALA A 26 -3.87 -6.48 -15.51
N THR A 27 -4.32 -5.38 -14.92
CA THR A 27 -4.38 -4.08 -15.59
C THR A 27 -2.96 -3.65 -15.92
N SER A 28 -2.65 -3.59 -17.21
CA SER A 28 -1.35 -3.06 -17.66
C SER A 28 -1.42 -1.54 -17.70
N ALA A 29 -0.29 -0.85 -17.46
CA ALA A 29 -0.24 0.62 -17.51
C ALA A 29 -0.72 1.17 -18.87
N SER A 30 -0.53 0.42 -19.95
CA SER A 30 -0.98 0.76 -21.30
C SER A 30 -2.51 0.80 -21.48
N ASP A 31 -3.24 0.11 -20.62
CA ASP A 31 -4.70 0.02 -20.66
C ASP A 31 -5.38 1.00 -19.69
N CYS A 32 -4.57 1.73 -18.91
CA CYS A 32 -5.01 2.71 -17.93
C CYS A 32 -4.93 4.11 -18.55
N GLU A 33 -6.06 4.83 -18.56
CA GLU A 33 -6.11 6.22 -19.01
C GLU A 33 -5.81 7.15 -17.83
N PRO A 34 -4.72 7.94 -17.87
CA PRO A 34 -4.35 8.78 -16.74
C PRO A 34 -5.38 9.88 -16.51
N VAL A 35 -5.66 10.22 -15.24
CA VAL A 35 -6.59 11.30 -14.91
C VAL A 35 -5.99 12.66 -15.25
N VAL A 36 -4.72 12.87 -14.86
CA VAL A 36 -3.95 14.06 -15.24
C VAL A 36 -3.19 13.79 -16.54
N GLN A 37 -3.47 14.62 -17.55
CA GLN A 37 -2.86 14.50 -18.87
C GLN A 37 -1.51 15.23 -18.96
N GLY A 38 -0.67 14.79 -19.88
CA GLY A 38 0.55 15.51 -20.23
C GLY A 38 0.28 16.74 -21.08
N GLY A 39 1.19 17.71 -21.02
CA GLY A 39 1.08 18.94 -21.81
C GLY A 39 2.38 19.73 -21.86
N SER A 40 2.28 21.01 -22.21
CA SER A 40 3.44 21.83 -22.55
C SER A 40 4.34 22.16 -21.36
N THR A 41 3.79 22.25 -20.16
CA THR A 41 4.55 22.59 -18.95
C THR A 41 5.25 21.37 -18.36
N SER A 42 4.56 20.24 -18.26
CA SER A 42 5.18 18.99 -17.79
C SER A 42 6.26 18.45 -18.74
N THR A 43 6.09 18.62 -20.06
CA THR A 43 7.10 18.19 -21.05
C THR A 43 8.28 19.17 -21.20
N ALA A 44 8.15 20.41 -20.71
CA ALA A 44 9.24 21.38 -20.70
C ALA A 44 10.27 21.10 -19.58
N VAL A 45 9.87 20.35 -18.55
CA VAL A 45 10.75 19.95 -17.45
C VAL A 45 11.56 18.71 -17.85
N ARG A 46 12.87 18.78 -17.66
CA ARG A 46 13.79 17.64 -17.80
C ARG A 46 14.12 17.15 -16.42
N VAL A 47 14.01 15.85 -16.18
CA VAL A 47 14.41 15.24 -14.91
C VAL A 47 15.49 14.20 -15.14
N SER A 48 16.38 14.01 -14.18
CA SER A 48 17.36 12.92 -14.16
C SER A 48 16.68 11.57 -14.42
N SER A 49 17.34 10.68 -15.16
CA SER A 49 16.78 9.35 -15.52
C SER A 49 17.27 8.21 -14.65
N ASP A 50 18.31 8.44 -13.84
CA ASP A 50 18.83 7.45 -12.90
C ASP A 50 17.97 7.45 -11.64
N LEU A 51 17.28 6.34 -11.38
CA LEU A 51 16.40 6.15 -10.22
C LEU A 51 17.18 5.82 -8.94
N ALA A 52 18.49 5.56 -9.05
CA ALA A 52 19.40 5.43 -7.92
C ALA A 52 19.97 6.79 -7.47
N GLU A 53 19.56 7.89 -8.11
CA GLU A 53 19.85 9.26 -7.69
C GLU A 53 18.54 9.99 -7.42
N GLU A 54 18.61 11.07 -6.64
CA GLU A 54 17.47 11.92 -6.35
C GLU A 54 16.87 12.54 -7.64
N PRO A 55 15.54 12.76 -7.70
CA PRO A 55 14.92 13.39 -8.85
C PRO A 55 15.33 14.87 -8.98
N ASP A 56 16.25 15.12 -9.92
CA ASP A 56 16.80 16.46 -10.21
C ASP A 56 16.12 17.05 -11.45
N ALA A 57 15.34 18.11 -11.27
CA ALA A 57 14.50 18.71 -12.31
C ALA A 57 15.05 20.07 -12.80
N HIS A 58 15.14 20.21 -14.12
CA HIS A 58 15.65 21.38 -14.83
C HIS A 58 14.63 21.91 -15.83
N PHE A 59 14.36 23.20 -15.80
CA PHE A 59 13.46 23.88 -16.74
C PHE A 59 13.82 25.36 -16.91
N SER A 60 13.29 25.98 -17.96
CA SER A 60 13.43 27.43 -18.17
C SER A 60 12.34 28.17 -17.41
N ALA A 61 12.69 28.75 -16.26
CA ALA A 61 11.78 29.53 -15.46
C ALA A 61 11.54 30.95 -16.04
N PRO A 62 10.34 31.53 -15.89
CA PRO A 62 9.16 30.94 -15.24
C PRO A 62 8.42 29.95 -16.15
N LEU A 63 7.85 28.90 -15.58
CA LEU A 63 6.85 28.06 -16.23
C LEU A 63 5.47 28.74 -16.14
N ASP A 64 4.82 28.91 -17.28
CA ASP A 64 3.47 29.48 -17.36
C ASP A 64 2.44 28.34 -17.36
N GLY A 65 2.18 27.78 -16.17
CA GLY A 65 1.27 26.65 -15.96
C GLY A 65 0.03 27.06 -15.17
N THR A 66 -1.13 27.10 -15.85
CA THR A 66 -2.43 27.40 -15.21
C THR A 66 -3.27 26.16 -14.91
N VAL A 67 -2.85 24.99 -15.40
CA VAL A 67 -3.50 23.69 -15.20
C VAL A 67 -2.48 22.67 -14.76
N THR A 68 -2.93 21.65 -14.03
CA THR A 68 -2.06 20.54 -13.65
C THR A 68 -1.81 19.63 -14.84
N GLU A 69 -0.54 19.30 -15.10
CA GLU A 69 -0.11 18.39 -16.15
C GLU A 69 0.89 17.37 -15.59
N ARG A 70 0.98 16.20 -16.24
CA ARG A 70 1.83 15.08 -15.79
C ARG A 70 2.52 14.38 -16.96
N THR A 71 3.82 14.16 -16.84
CA THR A 71 4.64 13.39 -17.78
C THR A 71 5.38 12.26 -17.05
N VAL A 72 5.31 11.03 -17.57
CA VAL A 72 6.18 9.93 -17.11
C VAL A 72 7.53 10.07 -17.82
N ALA A 73 8.55 10.45 -17.07
CA ALA A 73 9.91 10.65 -17.60
C ALA A 73 10.70 9.35 -17.70
N VAL A 74 10.51 8.46 -16.72
CA VAL A 74 11.02 7.08 -16.72
C VAL A 74 9.86 6.16 -16.41
N ALA A 75 9.59 5.21 -17.31
CA ALA A 75 8.57 4.18 -17.08
C ALA A 75 9.16 3.05 -16.23
N GLY A 76 8.42 2.63 -15.20
CA GLY A 76 8.76 1.46 -14.41
C GLY A 76 8.03 0.21 -14.92
N ASP A 77 8.49 -0.94 -14.45
CA ASP A 77 7.90 -2.25 -14.80
C ASP A 77 7.12 -2.89 -13.63
N GLY A 78 6.96 -2.15 -12.52
CA GLY A 78 6.23 -2.59 -11.34
C GLY A 78 4.71 -2.53 -11.48
N PRO A 79 3.96 -2.85 -10.41
CA PRO A 79 2.50 -2.78 -10.42
C PRO A 79 2.00 -1.37 -10.74
N VAL A 80 0.80 -1.29 -11.31
CA VAL A 80 0.16 -0.02 -11.69
C VAL A 80 -0.48 0.62 -10.47
N VAL A 81 -0.27 1.93 -10.32
CA VAL A 81 -0.96 2.76 -9.33
C VAL A 81 -2.44 2.90 -9.71
N THR A 82 -3.30 2.48 -8.79
CA THR A 82 -4.76 2.65 -8.84
C THR A 82 -5.26 3.25 -7.52
N GLU A 83 -6.55 3.60 -7.46
CA GLU A 83 -7.21 4.09 -6.24
C GLU A 83 -7.08 3.08 -5.07
N ASP A 84 -6.98 1.78 -5.37
CA ASP A 84 -6.90 0.68 -4.40
C ASP A 84 -5.47 0.36 -3.93
N THR A 85 -4.49 1.18 -4.33
CA THR A 85 -3.08 0.99 -4.00
C THR A 85 -2.52 2.13 -3.15
N LEU A 86 -1.36 1.88 -2.56
CA LEU A 86 -0.58 2.82 -1.74
C LEU A 86 0.82 2.95 -2.35
N PRO A 87 1.04 3.94 -3.21
CA PRO A 87 2.36 4.19 -3.77
C PRO A 87 3.33 4.68 -2.70
N SER A 88 4.51 4.09 -2.65
CA SER A 88 5.65 4.62 -1.90
C SER A 88 6.48 5.51 -2.82
N VAL A 89 6.79 6.72 -2.37
CA VAL A 89 7.42 7.75 -3.19
C VAL A 89 8.55 8.49 -2.48
N THR A 90 9.50 8.96 -3.29
CA THR A 90 10.38 10.09 -2.96
C THR A 90 10.12 11.20 -3.95
N PHE A 91 10.38 12.45 -3.58
CA PHE A 91 10.09 13.57 -4.46
C PHE A 91 10.96 14.79 -4.17
N SER A 92 11.12 15.61 -5.21
CA SER A 92 11.71 16.96 -5.13
C SER A 92 10.70 17.98 -5.67
N ILE A 93 10.52 19.07 -4.93
CA ILE A 93 9.58 20.15 -5.24
C ILE A 93 10.37 21.40 -5.60
N TYR A 94 9.97 22.06 -6.68
CA TYR A 94 10.61 23.26 -7.21
C TYR A 94 9.57 24.36 -7.39
N ASP A 95 9.99 25.61 -7.19
CA ASP A 95 9.22 26.79 -7.56
C ASP A 95 9.29 26.93 -9.09
N GLY A 96 8.16 26.76 -9.77
CA GLY A 96 8.05 26.88 -11.23
C GLY A 96 8.33 28.30 -11.74
N THR A 97 8.27 29.32 -10.87
CA THR A 97 8.53 30.73 -11.20
C THR A 97 10.01 31.06 -11.20
N THR A 98 10.78 30.53 -10.24
CA THR A 98 12.22 30.83 -10.10
C THR A 98 13.11 29.72 -10.63
N GLY A 99 12.64 28.48 -10.62
CA GLY A 99 13.43 27.28 -10.89
C GLY A 99 14.18 26.75 -9.66
N ASP A 100 14.01 27.36 -8.50
CA ASP A 100 14.70 26.94 -7.28
C ASP A 100 14.05 25.69 -6.68
N GLU A 101 14.88 24.77 -6.19
CA GLU A 101 14.42 23.65 -5.35
C GLU A 101 13.97 24.18 -3.98
N VAL A 102 12.78 23.77 -3.57
CA VAL A 102 12.14 24.17 -2.31
C VAL A 102 12.37 23.12 -1.24
N VAL A 103 12.13 21.85 -1.58
CA VAL A 103 12.30 20.72 -0.68
C VAL A 103 12.55 19.45 -1.48
N SER A 104 13.32 18.55 -0.88
CA SER A 104 13.50 17.18 -1.34
C SER A 104 13.40 16.22 -0.16
N THR A 105 12.84 15.03 -0.40
CA THR A 105 12.81 13.96 0.59
C THR A 105 14.17 13.27 0.75
N GLY A 106 15.06 13.37 -0.23
CA GLY A 106 16.20 12.46 -0.36
C GLY A 106 15.80 11.09 -0.92
N ILE A 107 16.80 10.25 -1.20
CA ILE A 107 16.63 8.91 -1.78
C ILE A 107 16.29 7.82 -0.74
N ASP A 108 16.80 7.95 0.49
CA ASP A 108 16.67 6.91 1.54
C ASP A 108 15.47 7.13 2.47
N ALA A 109 14.55 8.02 2.12
CA ALA A 109 13.39 8.38 2.95
C ALA A 109 12.07 8.27 2.19
N PRO A 110 11.74 7.08 1.65
CA PRO A 110 10.46 6.87 0.99
C PRO A 110 9.30 7.08 1.98
N THR A 111 8.26 7.75 1.51
CA THR A 111 7.01 7.97 2.24
C THR A 111 5.84 7.44 1.44
N LEU A 112 4.66 7.32 2.04
CA LEU A 112 3.43 7.12 1.26
C LEU A 112 3.07 8.39 0.48
N ALA A 113 2.63 8.21 -0.77
CA ALA A 113 2.13 9.29 -1.61
C ALA A 113 0.97 10.05 -0.97
N THR A 114 0.18 9.39 -0.12
CA THR A 114 -0.92 10.03 0.63
C THR A 114 -0.45 11.17 1.54
N ALA A 115 0.80 11.14 2.01
CA ALA A 115 1.38 12.24 2.78
C ALA A 115 1.58 13.51 1.92
N LEU A 116 1.98 13.32 0.65
CA LEU A 116 2.09 14.42 -0.31
C LEU A 116 0.70 14.87 -0.79
N ALA A 117 -0.21 13.92 -1.05
CA ALA A 117 -1.58 14.21 -1.49
C ALA A 117 -2.41 14.94 -0.42
N ALA A 118 -2.13 14.72 0.87
CA ALA A 118 -2.74 15.50 1.96
C ALA A 118 -2.46 17.00 1.84
N GLN A 119 -1.34 17.38 1.20
CA GLN A 119 -0.96 18.77 0.94
C GLN A 119 -1.48 19.25 -0.41
N ALA A 120 -1.48 18.40 -1.44
CA ALA A 120 -2.04 18.68 -2.76
C ALA A 120 -2.84 17.48 -3.28
N PRO A 121 -4.18 17.46 -3.13
CA PRO A 121 -5.01 16.30 -3.47
C PRO A 121 -4.88 15.82 -4.92
N VAL A 122 -4.58 16.72 -5.87
CA VAL A 122 -4.37 16.37 -7.28
C VAL A 122 -3.22 15.39 -7.51
N ILE A 123 -2.34 15.20 -6.52
CA ILE A 123 -1.22 14.27 -6.62
C ILE A 123 -1.70 12.83 -6.74
N ASP A 124 -2.80 12.44 -6.08
CA ASP A 124 -3.37 11.09 -6.23
C ASP A 124 -3.77 10.85 -7.69
N ASP A 125 -4.47 11.81 -8.31
CA ASP A 125 -4.86 11.77 -9.73
C ASP A 125 -3.65 11.77 -10.68
N ALA A 126 -2.60 12.51 -10.34
CA ALA A 126 -1.37 12.57 -11.13
C ALA A 126 -0.55 11.27 -11.09
N LEU A 127 -0.65 10.50 -10.01
CA LEU A 127 0.03 9.22 -9.87
C LEU A 127 -0.72 8.06 -10.52
N GLN A 128 -2.04 8.19 -10.77
CA GLN A 128 -2.80 7.13 -11.43
C GLN A 128 -2.16 6.69 -12.75
N CYS A 129 -2.18 5.38 -13.01
CA CYS A 129 -1.56 4.75 -14.17
C CYS A 129 -0.02 4.83 -14.22
N ALA A 130 0.66 5.38 -13.21
CA ALA A 130 2.09 5.18 -13.03
C ALA A 130 2.37 3.73 -12.61
N THR A 131 3.63 3.31 -12.70
CA THR A 131 4.08 1.98 -12.26
C THR A 131 5.13 2.10 -11.17
N GLY A 132 5.26 1.07 -10.32
CA GLY A 132 6.44 0.93 -9.47
C GLY A 132 7.72 0.96 -10.30
N GLY A 133 8.73 1.67 -9.82
CA GLY A 133 9.97 1.99 -10.54
C GLY A 133 9.84 3.11 -11.59
N SER A 134 8.83 3.98 -11.50
CA SER A 134 8.67 5.11 -12.44
C SER A 134 9.15 6.43 -11.85
N ARG A 135 9.58 7.35 -12.71
CA ARG A 135 9.82 8.75 -12.38
C ARG A 135 8.88 9.64 -13.19
N LEU A 136 8.16 10.50 -12.49
CA LEU A 136 7.18 11.41 -13.03
C LEU A 136 7.62 12.86 -12.84
N VAL A 137 7.16 13.72 -13.74
CA VAL A 137 7.09 15.16 -13.56
C VAL A 137 5.61 15.52 -13.47
N VAL A 138 5.24 16.21 -12.40
CA VAL A 138 3.92 16.81 -12.22
C VAL A 138 4.10 18.32 -12.10
N THR A 139 3.47 19.10 -12.96
CA THR A 139 3.46 20.56 -12.89
C THR A 139 2.08 21.00 -12.45
N LEU A 140 1.96 21.57 -11.26
CA LEU A 140 0.70 22.04 -10.69
C LEU A 140 0.54 23.52 -11.02
N GLY A 141 -0.64 23.88 -11.53
CA GLY A 141 -1.01 25.26 -11.86
C GLY A 141 -2.31 25.66 -11.17
N GLY A 142 -2.52 26.97 -11.04
CA GLY A 142 -3.80 27.51 -10.56
C GLY A 142 -4.15 27.07 -9.13
N GLU A 143 -5.38 26.59 -8.93
CA GLU A 143 -5.89 26.21 -7.60
C GLU A 143 -5.20 24.98 -7.01
N ASP A 144 -4.69 24.08 -7.86
CA ASP A 144 -4.01 22.86 -7.43
C ASP A 144 -2.63 23.15 -6.82
N ALA A 145 -1.97 24.22 -7.27
CA ALA A 145 -0.66 24.64 -6.79
C ALA A 145 -0.73 25.39 -5.45
N ALA A 146 -1.83 26.09 -5.19
CA ALA A 146 -1.97 27.02 -4.08
C ALA A 146 -1.73 26.39 -2.68
N PRO A 147 -2.20 25.17 -2.38
CA PRO A 147 -1.92 24.52 -1.10
C PRO A 147 -0.43 24.28 -0.84
N LEU A 148 0.33 23.79 -1.84
CA LEU A 148 1.78 23.61 -1.71
C LEU A 148 2.51 24.94 -1.66
N ALA A 149 2.13 25.90 -2.50
CA ALA A 149 2.68 27.25 -2.46
C ALA A 149 2.50 27.89 -1.07
N GLN A 150 1.34 27.70 -0.45
CA GLN A 150 1.08 28.15 0.92
C GLN A 150 1.94 27.40 1.95
N ALA A 151 2.04 26.07 1.84
CA ALA A 151 2.87 25.26 2.74
C ALA A 151 4.35 25.69 2.71
N PHE A 152 4.82 26.19 1.56
CA PHE A 152 6.20 26.61 1.35
C PHE A 152 6.41 28.12 1.27
N ALA A 153 5.43 28.94 1.63
CA ALA A 153 5.57 30.40 1.64
C ALA A 153 6.74 30.88 2.54
N GLY A 154 7.04 30.15 3.61
CA GLY A 154 8.20 30.40 4.48
C GLY A 154 9.57 30.20 3.80
N TYR A 155 9.60 29.46 2.70
CA TYR A 155 10.78 29.22 1.87
C TYR A 155 10.87 30.18 0.66
N GLY A 156 9.96 31.15 0.56
CA GLY A 156 9.98 32.17 -0.48
C GLY A 156 9.09 31.89 -1.69
N VAL A 157 8.33 30.79 -1.67
CA VAL A 157 7.39 30.44 -2.75
C VAL A 157 6.21 31.42 -2.77
N ALA A 158 5.96 32.05 -3.91
CA ALA A 158 4.84 32.97 -4.06
C ALA A 158 3.50 32.22 -4.16
N ALA A 159 2.42 32.81 -3.65
CA ALA A 159 1.11 32.16 -3.55
C ALA A 159 0.47 31.78 -4.89
N ASP A 160 0.90 32.43 -5.98
CA ASP A 160 0.48 32.19 -7.36
C ASP A 160 1.52 31.44 -8.20
N SER A 161 2.56 30.87 -7.56
CA SER A 161 3.58 30.11 -8.27
C SER A 161 3.02 28.81 -8.83
N THR A 162 3.38 28.50 -10.07
CA THR A 162 3.37 27.10 -10.55
C THR A 162 4.33 26.29 -9.69
N ILE A 163 3.95 25.05 -9.34
CA ILE A 163 4.81 24.15 -8.56
C ILE A 163 5.20 22.97 -9.46
N VAL A 164 6.48 22.61 -9.47
CA VAL A 164 6.95 21.40 -10.15
C VAL A 164 7.29 20.36 -9.10
N VAL A 165 6.78 19.14 -9.27
CA VAL A 165 7.11 18.00 -8.43
C VAL A 165 7.69 16.92 -9.32
N ALA A 166 8.93 16.54 -9.07
CA ALA A 166 9.53 15.34 -9.63
C ALA A 166 9.36 14.20 -8.62
N ILE A 167 8.69 13.12 -9.01
CA ILE A 167 8.27 12.04 -8.10
C ILE A 167 8.83 10.71 -8.60
N ASP A 168 9.51 9.99 -7.73
CA ASP A 168 9.80 8.57 -7.93
C ASP A 168 8.76 7.73 -7.24
N VAL A 169 8.23 6.75 -7.96
CA VAL A 169 7.38 5.70 -7.41
C VAL A 169 8.26 4.49 -7.20
N HIS A 170 8.59 4.16 -5.95
CA HIS A 170 9.39 2.99 -5.60
C HIS A 170 8.52 1.75 -5.65
N ASP A 171 7.49 1.72 -4.80
CA ASP A 171 6.58 0.59 -4.63
C ASP A 171 5.14 0.98 -4.87
N VAL A 172 4.33 0.00 -5.23
CA VAL A 172 2.87 0.12 -5.29
C VAL A 172 2.30 -0.96 -4.39
N LEU A 173 2.03 -0.59 -3.14
CA LEU A 173 1.62 -1.51 -2.10
C LEU A 173 0.10 -1.72 -2.11
N PRO A 174 -0.41 -2.89 -1.70
CA PRO A 174 -1.85 -3.10 -1.56
C PRO A 174 -2.41 -2.26 -0.39
N ARG A 175 -3.69 -1.88 -0.47
CA ARG A 175 -4.41 -1.27 0.67
C ARG A 175 -4.88 -2.27 1.72
N VAL A 176 -5.08 -3.53 1.34
CA VAL A 176 -5.59 -4.60 2.20
C VAL A 176 -4.90 -5.93 1.85
N ALA A 177 -5.01 -6.91 2.74
CA ALA A 177 -4.51 -8.25 2.48
C ALA A 177 -5.12 -8.85 1.20
N SER A 178 -4.26 -9.46 0.40
CA SER A 178 -4.61 -10.14 -0.85
C SER A 178 -3.73 -11.38 -0.98
N GLY A 179 -4.27 -12.44 -1.58
CA GLY A 179 -3.56 -13.71 -1.72
C GLY A 179 -4.45 -14.91 -1.43
N SER A 180 -3.82 -16.00 -0.99
CA SER A 180 -4.47 -17.31 -0.85
C SER A 180 -5.00 -17.55 0.57
N PRO A 181 -6.30 -17.82 0.75
CA PRO A 181 -6.85 -18.20 2.06
C PRO A 181 -6.16 -19.44 2.63
N GLN A 182 -5.86 -19.40 3.92
CA GLN A 182 -5.20 -20.49 4.64
C GLN A 182 -6.19 -21.25 5.52
N ALA A 183 -6.07 -22.58 5.53
CA ALA A 183 -6.87 -23.42 6.39
C ALA A 183 -6.30 -23.41 7.82
N VAL A 184 -6.93 -22.63 8.70
CA VAL A 184 -6.53 -22.54 10.11
C VAL A 184 -7.37 -23.48 10.96
N PHE A 185 -6.71 -24.52 11.51
CA PHE A 185 -7.35 -25.51 12.40
C PHE A 185 -6.94 -25.35 13.87
N ALA A 186 -6.21 -24.30 14.20
CA ALA A 186 -5.71 -24.07 15.55
C ALA A 186 -6.85 -23.68 16.51
N SER A 187 -6.97 -24.41 17.61
CA SER A 187 -7.94 -24.10 18.68
C SER A 187 -7.56 -22.81 19.42
N GLY A 188 -8.56 -22.03 19.81
CA GLY A 188 -8.37 -20.82 20.62
C GLY A 188 -8.14 -19.54 19.83
N LEU A 189 -8.21 -19.59 18.50
CA LEU A 189 -8.29 -18.40 17.66
C LEU A 189 -9.75 -18.00 17.40
N PRO A 190 -10.05 -16.69 17.29
CA PRO A 190 -11.35 -16.23 16.81
C PRO A 190 -11.51 -16.55 15.33
N ALA A 191 -12.76 -16.62 14.86
CA ALA A 191 -13.01 -16.59 13.42
C ALA A 191 -12.89 -15.14 12.93
N VAL A 192 -12.17 -14.94 11.84
CA VAL A 192 -12.01 -13.63 11.18
C VAL A 192 -12.69 -13.71 9.82
N VAL A 193 -13.65 -12.82 9.60
CA VAL A 193 -14.33 -12.60 8.32
C VAL A 193 -13.89 -11.26 7.74
N GLN A 194 -14.28 -10.94 6.51
CA GLN A 194 -14.03 -9.64 5.91
C GLN A 194 -15.24 -9.15 5.11
N ASP A 195 -15.41 -7.83 5.04
CA ASP A 195 -16.39 -7.19 4.16
C ASP A 195 -15.87 -7.07 2.71
N ALA A 196 -16.61 -6.36 1.86
CA ALA A 196 -16.26 -6.22 0.44
C ALA A 196 -15.01 -5.36 0.23
N GLU A 197 -14.75 -4.44 1.16
CA GLU A 197 -13.60 -3.54 1.20
C GLU A 197 -12.38 -4.19 1.89
N GLY A 198 -12.54 -5.41 2.41
CA GLY A 198 -11.48 -6.18 3.05
C GLY A 198 -11.32 -5.91 4.55
N THR A 199 -12.16 -5.08 5.18
CA THR A 199 -12.12 -4.80 6.62
C THR A 199 -12.41 -6.06 7.43
N PRO A 200 -11.56 -6.44 8.41
CA PRO A 200 -11.77 -7.64 9.19
C PRO A 200 -12.92 -7.48 10.20
N GLY A 201 -13.73 -8.53 10.35
CA GLY A 201 -14.71 -8.70 11.42
C GLY A 201 -14.33 -9.88 12.29
N ILE A 202 -14.43 -9.73 13.62
CA ILE A 202 -13.98 -10.73 14.60
C ILE A 202 -15.17 -11.41 15.27
N ASN A 203 -15.20 -12.74 15.24
CA ASN A 203 -16.15 -13.55 16.00
C ASN A 203 -15.40 -14.33 17.09
N ILE A 204 -15.57 -13.88 18.33
CA ILE A 204 -14.89 -14.42 19.50
C ILE A 204 -15.71 -15.59 20.07
N PRO A 205 -15.12 -16.79 20.20
CA PRO A 205 -15.83 -17.92 20.79
C PRO A 205 -16.11 -17.68 22.27
N SER A 206 -17.23 -18.23 22.79
CA SER A 206 -17.59 -18.14 24.21
C SER A 206 -16.71 -19.01 25.14
N THR A 207 -15.52 -19.39 24.69
CA THR A 207 -14.53 -20.13 25.48
C THR A 207 -13.61 -19.16 26.22
N PRO A 208 -12.98 -19.59 27.33
CA PRO A 208 -11.94 -18.79 27.96
C PRO A 208 -10.84 -18.42 26.98
N ALA A 209 -10.25 -17.23 27.15
CA ALA A 209 -9.11 -16.81 26.36
C ALA A 209 -7.94 -17.81 26.51
N PRO A 210 -7.19 -18.10 25.43
CA PRO A 210 -5.94 -18.82 25.52
C PRO A 210 -5.00 -18.17 26.55
N SER A 211 -4.34 -18.98 27.38
CA SER A 211 -3.34 -18.50 28.33
C SER A 211 -1.93 -18.38 27.74
N THR A 212 -1.78 -18.64 26.44
CA THR A 212 -0.50 -18.63 25.72
C THR A 212 -0.74 -18.05 24.33
N LEU A 213 0.24 -17.34 23.78
CA LEU A 213 0.18 -16.75 22.45
C LEU A 213 -0.32 -17.77 21.41
N ARG A 214 -1.26 -17.34 20.57
CA ARG A 214 -1.69 -18.06 19.37
C ARG A 214 -1.54 -17.14 18.18
N VAL A 215 -0.94 -17.61 17.11
CA VAL A 215 -0.78 -16.86 15.86
C VAL A 215 -1.17 -17.77 14.70
N ALA A 216 -1.87 -17.23 13.72
CA ALA A 216 -2.09 -17.90 12.45
C ALA A 216 -2.14 -16.91 11.29
N GLU A 217 -1.60 -17.33 10.16
CA GLU A 217 -1.83 -16.68 8.88
C GLU A 217 -3.18 -17.14 8.33
N LEU A 218 -4.04 -16.17 7.98
CA LEU A 218 -5.37 -16.38 7.44
C LEU A 218 -5.38 -16.22 5.92
N ILE A 219 -4.55 -15.31 5.41
CA ILE A 219 -4.30 -15.09 3.99
C ILE A 219 -2.79 -15.08 3.82
N ALA A 220 -2.26 -15.96 2.97
CA ALA A 220 -0.87 -15.91 2.56
C ALA A 220 -0.75 -14.98 1.35
N GLY A 221 -0.02 -13.88 1.53
CA GLY A 221 0.26 -12.93 0.49
C GLY A 221 1.11 -13.52 -0.64
N ASP A 222 1.12 -12.84 -1.77
CA ASP A 222 1.92 -13.17 -2.95
C ASP A 222 2.91 -12.07 -3.34
N GLY A 223 3.00 -11.00 -2.54
CA GLY A 223 3.94 -9.91 -2.73
C GLY A 223 5.36 -10.22 -2.22
N ALA A 224 6.18 -9.17 -2.12
CA ALA A 224 7.56 -9.28 -1.67
C ALA A 224 7.64 -9.76 -0.20
N PRO A 225 8.68 -10.55 0.18
CA PRO A 225 8.97 -10.86 1.57
C PRO A 225 9.18 -9.58 2.38
N VAL A 226 8.62 -9.53 3.58
CA VAL A 226 8.79 -8.39 4.47
C VAL A 226 10.08 -8.49 5.25
N ASP A 227 10.79 -7.37 5.32
CA ASP A 227 11.98 -7.17 6.12
C ASP A 227 11.60 -6.57 7.49
N THR A 228 11.75 -7.35 8.56
CA THR A 228 11.44 -6.93 9.93
C THR A 228 12.50 -6.03 10.57
N ASP A 229 13.66 -5.88 9.93
CA ASP A 229 14.70 -4.94 10.38
C ASP A 229 14.40 -3.50 9.93
N ARG A 230 13.35 -3.30 9.12
CA ARG A 230 12.83 -2.01 8.70
C ARG A 230 11.36 -1.85 9.10
N PRO A 231 10.85 -0.60 9.16
CA PRO A 231 9.43 -0.36 9.38
C PRO A 231 8.57 -1.08 8.33
N VAL A 232 7.57 -1.80 8.82
CA VAL A 232 6.60 -2.54 7.98
C VAL A 232 5.29 -1.77 7.96
N LEU A 233 4.78 -1.45 6.77
CA LEU A 233 3.47 -0.86 6.62
C LEU A 233 2.39 -1.92 6.86
N VAL A 234 1.50 -1.67 7.82
CA VAL A 234 0.41 -2.58 8.17
C VAL A 234 -0.92 -1.85 8.33
N ASN A 235 -2.01 -2.54 7.99
CA ASN A 235 -3.27 -2.27 8.70
C ASN A 235 -3.31 -3.10 9.97
N ALA A 236 -3.82 -2.51 11.04
CA ALA A 236 -3.88 -3.15 12.35
C ALA A 236 -5.23 -2.92 13.03
N MET A 237 -5.76 -3.99 13.62
CA MET A 237 -6.97 -3.95 14.45
C MET A 237 -6.67 -4.65 15.75
N ILE A 238 -6.99 -4.00 16.86
CA ILE A 238 -6.85 -4.55 18.20
C ILE A 238 -8.23 -4.61 18.85
N VAL A 239 -8.58 -5.80 19.33
CA VAL A 239 -9.87 -6.10 19.97
C VAL A 239 -9.64 -6.74 21.33
N LEU A 240 -10.37 -6.32 22.36
CA LEU A 240 -10.34 -6.99 23.66
C LEU A 240 -11.09 -8.32 23.59
N TRP A 241 -10.49 -9.39 24.13
CA TRP A 241 -11.11 -10.72 24.11
C TRP A 241 -12.43 -10.76 24.90
N ASP A 242 -12.47 -10.08 26.06
CA ASP A 242 -13.53 -10.26 27.05
C ASP A 242 -14.90 -9.74 26.60
N ASP A 243 -14.93 -8.59 25.91
CA ASP A 243 -16.16 -7.92 25.49
C ASP A 243 -16.23 -7.64 23.98
N GLY A 244 -15.19 -7.99 23.22
CA GLY A 244 -15.10 -7.72 21.79
C GLY A 244 -14.94 -6.24 21.45
N GLN A 245 -14.57 -5.39 22.41
CA GLN A 245 -14.37 -3.97 22.16
C GLN A 245 -13.16 -3.76 21.22
N ILE A 246 -13.39 -3.09 20.10
CA ILE A 246 -12.31 -2.58 19.23
C ILE A 246 -11.68 -1.37 19.93
N VAL A 247 -10.38 -1.44 20.23
CA VAL A 247 -9.63 -0.35 20.87
C VAL A 247 -8.78 0.43 19.87
N SER A 248 -8.49 -0.16 18.71
CA SER A 248 -7.78 0.49 17.61
C SER A 248 -8.09 -0.23 16.30
N SER A 249 -8.24 0.52 15.20
CA SER A 249 -8.47 -0.05 13.86
C SER A 249 -8.07 0.95 12.77
N SER A 250 -7.03 0.65 11.99
CA SER A 250 -6.60 1.49 10.86
C SER A 250 -7.64 1.58 9.74
N TRP A 251 -8.51 0.58 9.60
CA TRP A 251 -9.62 0.59 8.64
C TRP A 251 -10.68 1.64 8.95
N GLN A 252 -10.82 2.09 10.21
CA GLN A 252 -11.78 3.16 10.54
C GLN A 252 -11.32 4.51 10.01
N ASP A 253 -10.00 4.72 9.99
CA ASP A 253 -9.37 5.99 9.63
C ASP A 253 -8.74 5.95 8.22
N ASN A 254 -8.85 4.83 7.50
CA ASN A 254 -8.18 4.55 6.22
C ASN A 254 -6.68 4.91 6.22
N THR A 255 -6.04 4.77 7.38
CA THR A 255 -4.66 5.20 7.61
C THR A 255 -3.84 4.03 8.13
N PRO A 256 -3.14 3.29 7.25
CA PRO A 256 -2.21 2.25 7.69
C PRO A 256 -1.07 2.86 8.51
N SER A 257 -0.46 2.05 9.36
CA SER A 257 0.61 2.46 10.27
C SER A 257 1.93 1.79 9.91
N LEU A 258 3.04 2.50 10.13
CA LEU A 258 4.37 1.89 10.11
C LEU A 258 4.64 1.23 11.47
N LEU A 259 4.87 -0.08 11.43
CA LEU A 259 5.26 -0.87 12.57
C LEU A 259 6.78 -1.13 12.50
N ASP A 260 7.54 -0.42 13.32
CA ASP A 260 8.99 -0.58 13.44
C ASP A 260 9.34 -1.52 14.59
N VAL A 261 9.35 -2.82 14.30
CA VAL A 261 9.68 -3.85 15.29
C VAL A 261 11.14 -3.78 15.72
N SER A 262 12.04 -3.31 14.85
CA SER A 262 13.47 -3.16 15.13
C SER A 262 13.75 -2.12 16.23
N SER A 263 12.88 -1.11 16.35
CA SER A 263 12.95 -0.08 17.38
C SER A 263 12.48 -0.54 18.77
N ILE A 264 11.75 -1.66 18.84
CA ILE A 264 11.24 -2.23 20.07
C ILE A 264 12.35 -3.08 20.70
N ALA A 265 12.52 -2.97 22.03
CA ALA A 265 13.53 -3.77 22.73
C ALA A 265 13.29 -5.28 22.48
N ALA A 266 14.33 -6.03 22.13
CA ALA A 266 14.20 -7.43 21.75
C ALA A 266 13.65 -8.34 22.87
N ASP A 267 13.79 -7.92 24.13
CA ASP A 267 13.23 -8.59 25.31
C ASP A 267 11.82 -8.13 25.67
N ASP A 268 11.27 -7.12 24.97
CA ASP A 268 9.88 -6.72 25.10
C ASP A 268 8.94 -7.80 24.57
N ALA A 269 7.91 -8.11 25.35
CA ALA A 269 6.97 -9.18 25.03
C ALA A 269 6.14 -8.86 23.78
N MET A 270 5.76 -7.58 23.60
CA MET A 270 4.98 -7.16 22.44
C MET A 270 5.84 -7.12 21.18
N GLY A 271 7.08 -6.66 21.28
CA GLY A 271 8.07 -6.73 20.19
C GLY A 271 8.24 -8.16 19.66
N GLN A 272 8.39 -9.15 20.55
CA GLN A 272 8.46 -10.57 20.18
C GLN A 272 7.17 -11.08 19.53
N THR A 273 6.00 -10.64 20.00
CA THR A 273 4.71 -10.98 19.38
C THR A 273 4.61 -10.43 17.96
N PHE A 274 4.93 -9.15 17.74
CA PHE A 274 4.93 -8.57 16.40
C PHE A 274 5.97 -9.22 15.49
N THR A 275 7.17 -9.50 15.99
CA THR A 275 8.18 -10.28 15.26
C THR A 275 7.60 -11.62 14.81
N THR A 276 6.93 -12.34 15.70
CA THR A 276 6.29 -13.64 15.40
C THR A 276 5.18 -13.51 14.35
N MET A 277 4.39 -12.44 14.39
CA MET A 277 3.32 -12.20 13.43
C MET A 277 3.87 -11.89 12.03
N LEU A 278 4.97 -11.16 11.93
CA LEU A 278 5.56 -10.69 10.66
C LEU A 278 6.62 -11.63 10.06
N SER A 279 7.26 -12.47 10.87
CA SER A 279 8.30 -13.39 10.39
C SER A 279 7.78 -14.31 9.29
N ASP A 280 8.59 -14.46 8.23
CA ASP A 280 8.29 -15.27 7.06
C ASP A 280 6.98 -14.88 6.34
N ARG A 281 6.54 -13.62 6.48
CA ARG A 281 5.38 -13.08 5.75
C ARG A 281 5.79 -12.29 4.54
N THR A 282 4.85 -12.19 3.62
CA THR A 282 4.94 -11.39 2.40
C THR A 282 3.89 -10.29 2.43
N ALA A 283 4.11 -9.23 1.65
CA ALA A 283 3.09 -8.24 1.36
C ALA A 283 1.81 -8.93 0.83
N GLY A 284 0.66 -8.47 1.30
CA GLY A 284 -0.65 -9.09 1.09
C GLY A 284 -1.08 -10.09 2.18
N SER A 285 -0.19 -10.54 3.08
CA SER A 285 -0.59 -11.50 4.12
C SER A 285 -1.57 -10.89 5.14
N ARG A 286 -2.51 -11.70 5.63
CA ARG A 286 -3.33 -11.40 6.82
C ARG A 286 -2.98 -12.35 7.95
N VAL A 287 -2.65 -11.81 9.11
CA VAL A 287 -2.24 -12.58 10.29
C VAL A 287 -3.12 -12.21 11.48
N VAL A 288 -3.61 -13.22 12.19
CA VAL A 288 -4.33 -13.04 13.46
C VAL A 288 -3.50 -13.58 14.62
N ALA A 289 -3.50 -12.85 15.73
CA ALA A 289 -2.95 -13.31 16.99
C ALA A 289 -3.95 -13.15 18.13
N VAL A 290 -3.92 -14.08 19.08
CA VAL A 290 -4.52 -13.92 20.41
C VAL A 290 -3.38 -13.78 21.40
N VAL A 291 -3.29 -12.62 22.04
CA VAL A 291 -2.15 -12.12 22.79
C VAL A 291 -2.52 -12.01 24.26
N PRO A 292 -2.17 -13.00 25.09
CA PRO A 292 -2.32 -12.90 26.55
C PRO A 292 -1.42 -11.79 27.11
N PRO A 293 -1.66 -11.32 28.35
CA PRO A 293 -0.92 -10.21 28.93
C PRO A 293 0.60 -10.41 28.97
N GLU A 294 1.06 -11.64 29.21
CA GLU A 294 2.48 -12.01 29.24
C GLU A 294 3.19 -11.91 27.89
N ASN A 295 2.43 -11.84 26.79
CA ASN A 295 2.94 -11.67 25.43
C ASN A 295 2.64 -10.27 24.85
N GLY A 296 2.06 -9.38 25.65
CA GLY A 296 1.63 -8.05 25.19
C GLY A 296 1.88 -6.98 26.24
N TYR A 297 0.89 -6.12 26.46
CA TYR A 297 1.02 -4.93 27.33
C TYR A 297 1.04 -5.21 28.85
N GLY A 298 1.19 -6.48 29.25
CA GLY A 298 1.43 -6.85 30.65
C GLY A 298 0.34 -6.40 31.62
N ALA A 299 0.73 -6.28 32.90
CA ALA A 299 -0.16 -5.86 33.97
C ALA A 299 -0.48 -4.35 33.96
N GLU A 300 0.30 -3.56 33.21
CA GLU A 300 0.20 -2.10 33.15
C GLU A 300 -0.80 -1.65 32.08
N GLY A 301 -0.90 -2.41 30.98
CA GLY A 301 -1.73 -2.05 29.83
C GLY A 301 -1.11 -0.93 29.00
N ALA A 302 -1.84 -0.44 28.01
CA ALA A 302 -1.39 0.65 27.14
C ALA A 302 -2.57 1.41 26.54
N GLY A 303 -2.63 2.73 26.72
CA GLY A 303 -3.70 3.56 26.19
C GLY A 303 -5.09 3.08 26.64
N GLN A 304 -5.90 2.59 25.70
CA GLN A 304 -7.24 2.05 25.97
C GLN A 304 -7.24 0.56 26.34
N ILE A 305 -6.09 -0.12 26.32
CA ILE A 305 -5.94 -1.53 26.67
C ILE A 305 -5.75 -1.64 28.19
N PRO A 306 -6.70 -2.26 28.93
CA PRO A 306 -6.55 -2.44 30.37
C PRO A 306 -5.37 -3.35 30.71
N GLY A 307 -4.73 -3.09 31.84
CA GLY A 307 -3.72 -3.99 32.39
C GLY A 307 -4.27 -5.39 32.62
N GLY A 308 -3.51 -6.42 32.20
CA GLY A 308 -3.93 -7.81 32.30
C GLY A 308 -4.98 -8.27 31.28
N ALA A 309 -5.33 -7.45 30.29
CA ALA A 309 -6.26 -7.83 29.24
C ALA A 309 -5.62 -8.78 28.20
N THR A 310 -6.38 -9.76 27.71
CA THR A 310 -6.01 -10.51 26.50
C THR A 310 -6.56 -9.79 25.28
N GLN A 311 -5.74 -9.65 24.24
CA GLN A 311 -6.13 -8.97 22.99
C GLN A 311 -6.19 -9.93 21.81
N ILE A 312 -6.98 -9.59 20.81
CA ILE A 312 -6.92 -10.15 19.46
C ILE A 312 -6.32 -9.06 18.59
N ILE A 313 -5.25 -9.39 17.88
CA ILE A 313 -4.60 -8.49 16.92
C ILE A 313 -4.78 -9.09 15.53
N VAL A 314 -5.31 -8.31 14.59
CA VAL A 314 -5.29 -8.64 13.16
C VAL A 314 -4.39 -7.66 12.44
N LEU A 315 -3.44 -8.18 11.67
CA LEU A 315 -2.58 -7.40 10.80
C LEU A 315 -2.86 -7.77 9.33
N ASP A 316 -3.01 -6.77 8.49
CA ASP A 316 -2.67 -6.92 7.06
C ASP A 316 -1.27 -6.38 6.87
N VAL A 317 -0.41 -7.22 6.32
CA VAL A 317 0.98 -6.90 6.00
C VAL A 317 1.00 -6.29 4.60
N LEU A 318 1.24 -4.99 4.48
CA LEU A 318 1.17 -4.28 3.20
C LEU A 318 2.53 -4.24 2.49
N GLY A 319 3.64 -4.30 3.24
CA GLY A 319 5.01 -4.34 2.71
C GLY A 319 5.94 -3.37 3.46
N ASN A 320 7.20 -3.26 3.03
CA ASN A 320 8.07 -2.16 3.44
C ASN A 320 8.02 -1.03 2.39
N LEU A 321 8.42 0.17 2.79
CA LEU A 321 8.55 1.31 1.86
C LEU A 321 9.97 1.31 1.24
N GLY A 322 10.06 1.50 -0.08
CA GLY A 322 11.33 1.60 -0.81
C GLY A 322 11.97 0.26 -1.19
N ASP A 323 11.19 -0.81 -1.34
CA ASP A 323 11.66 -2.15 -1.69
C ASP A 323 11.83 -2.37 -3.20
N GLY A 324 11.23 -1.51 -4.01
CA GLY A 324 11.18 -1.61 -5.48
C GLY A 324 12.43 -1.17 -6.23
N GLN A 325 13.58 -1.03 -5.54
CA GLN A 325 14.88 -0.68 -6.11
C GLN A 325 15.66 -1.91 -6.60
#